data_AF-A0A831YKV4-F1
#
_entry.id   AF-A0A831YKV4-F1
#
_cell.length_a   1.000
_cell.length_b   1.000
_cell.length_c   1.000
_cell.angle_alpha   90.00
_cell.angle_beta   90.00
_cell.angle_gamma   90.00
#
_symmetry.space_group_name_H-M   'P 1'
#
loop_
_entity.id
_entity.type
_entity.pdbx_description
1 polymer ?
#
loop_
_entity_poly.entity_id
_entity_poly.type
_entity_poly.pdbx_seq_one_letter_code
_entity_poly.pdbx_strand_id
1 'polypeptide(L)'
;MTPALPDILRGNFLCLAIPAPMESQGEFMTGRVGVIALLSLLAAQEVERGTTARVWENAAIAAVLAEAADAYGVQYAELASIGPTDLSLEALDRANAALRRGLIALHEAVEEAADLPRHRAIIGLYGEMAERRRLDLPPLPAR
;
A
#
# COMPACT_ATOMS: atom_id res chain seq x y z
N MET A 1 -2.54 -12.46 -9.94
CA MET A 1 -1.60 -12.31 -8.80
C MET A 1 -0.86 -11.00 -8.99
N THR A 2 -0.83 -10.15 -7.97
CA THR A 2 0.02 -8.96 -7.95
C THR A 2 1.43 -9.41 -7.55
N PRO A 3 2.47 -9.20 -8.37
CA PRO A 3 3.82 -9.67 -8.05
C PRO A 3 4.32 -9.00 -6.77
N ALA A 4 4.97 -9.78 -5.90
CA ALA A 4 5.59 -9.23 -4.70
C ALA A 4 6.92 -8.56 -5.05
N LEU A 5 7.41 -7.71 -4.16
CA LEU A 5 8.68 -7.00 -4.34
C LEU A 5 9.86 -7.92 -4.70
N PRO A 6 10.04 -9.09 -4.05
CA PRO A 6 11.11 -10.03 -4.43
C PRO A 6 10.98 -10.55 -5.85
N ASP A 7 9.75 -10.72 -6.35
CA ASP A 7 9.51 -11.19 -7.72
C ASP A 7 9.96 -10.15 -8.75
N ILE A 8 9.68 -8.87 -8.48
CA ILE A 8 10.11 -7.74 -9.32
C ILE A 8 11.63 -7.67 -9.38
N LEU A 9 12.29 -7.73 -8.22
CA LEU A 9 13.76 -7.64 -8.14
C LEU A 9 14.45 -8.84 -8.78
N ARG A 10 13.90 -10.05 -8.62
CA ARG A 10 14.38 -11.25 -9.31
C ARG A 10 14.22 -11.10 -10.83
N GLY A 11 13.09 -10.56 -11.29
CA GLY A 11 12.86 -10.26 -12.70
C GLY A 11 13.91 -9.30 -13.27
N ASN A 12 14.19 -8.21 -12.57
CA ASN A 12 15.24 -7.25 -12.94
C ASN A 12 16.61 -7.93 -13.10
N PHE A 13 16.99 -8.80 -12.16
CA PHE A 13 18.23 -9.56 -12.23
C PHE A 13 18.27 -10.48 -13.45
N LEU A 14 17.21 -11.25 -13.70
CA LEU A 14 17.14 -12.16 -14.85
C LEU A 14 17.22 -11.41 -16.18
N CYS A 15 16.63 -10.22 -16.29
CA CYS A 15 16.74 -9.36 -17.46
C CYS A 15 18.17 -8.87 -17.74
N LEU A 16 19.02 -8.75 -16.72
CA LEU A 16 20.45 -8.42 -16.88
C LEU A 16 21.29 -9.67 -17.19
N ALA A 17 20.92 -10.81 -16.62
CA ALA A 17 21.66 -12.07 -16.78
C ALA A 17 21.58 -12.62 -18.22
N ILE A 18 20.51 -12.31 -18.96
CA ILE A 18 20.33 -12.74 -20.35
C ILE A 18 20.83 -11.63 -21.29
N PRO A 19 21.92 -11.86 -22.06
CA PRO A 19 22.43 -10.89 -23.01
C PRO A 19 21.40 -10.65 -24.11
N ALA A 20 21.26 -9.39 -24.53
CA ALA A 20 20.42 -9.06 -25.67
C ALA A 20 21.08 -9.55 -26.98
N PRO A 21 20.29 -9.90 -28.01
CA PRO A 21 20.81 -10.17 -29.36
C PRO A 21 21.70 -9.02 -29.84
N MET A 22 22.76 -9.31 -30.60
CA MET A 22 23.76 -8.31 -30.97
C MET A 22 23.15 -7.14 -31.76
N GLU A 23 22.15 -7.43 -32.60
CA GLU A 23 21.36 -6.45 -33.36
C GLU A 23 20.55 -5.48 -32.47
N SER A 24 20.36 -5.81 -31.19
CA SER A 24 19.61 -4.99 -30.21
C SER A 24 20.53 -4.26 -29.23
N GLN A 25 21.86 -4.32 -29.42
CA GLN A 25 22.81 -3.64 -28.55
C GLN A 25 22.89 -2.16 -28.91
N GLY A 26 22.09 -1.35 -28.22
CA GLY A 26 21.95 0.09 -28.45
C GLY A 26 20.81 0.65 -27.62
N GLU A 27 19.88 1.35 -28.27
CA GLU A 27 18.72 1.99 -27.61
C GLU A 27 17.88 1.02 -26.76
N PHE A 28 17.70 -0.22 -27.22
CA PHE A 28 16.97 -1.24 -26.46
C PHE A 28 17.64 -1.56 -25.12
N MET A 29 18.97 -1.66 -25.11
CA MET A 29 19.75 -1.89 -23.88
C MET A 29 19.66 -0.71 -22.93
N THR A 30 19.73 0.52 -23.45
CA THR A 30 19.54 1.74 -22.66
C THR A 30 18.13 1.81 -22.05
N GLY A 31 17.09 1.51 -22.84
CA GLY A 31 15.70 1.46 -22.36
C GLY A 31 15.50 0.38 -21.30
N ARG A 32 16.07 -0.81 -21.51
CA ARG A 32 16.02 -1.94 -20.56
C ARG A 32 16.66 -1.56 -19.21
N VAL A 33 17.84 -0.97 -19.23
CA VAL A 33 18.52 -0.49 -18.01
C VAL A 33 17.70 0.61 -17.33
N GLY A 34 17.11 1.53 -18.09
CA GLY A 34 16.23 2.58 -17.56
C GLY A 34 15.02 2.03 -16.80
N VAL A 35 14.34 1.02 -17.35
CA VAL A 35 13.19 0.38 -16.67
C VAL A 35 13.64 -0.35 -15.40
N ILE A 36 14.77 -1.06 -15.44
CA ILE A 36 15.32 -1.74 -14.26
C ILE A 36 15.67 -0.74 -13.16
N ALA A 37 16.30 0.38 -13.52
CA ALA A 37 16.64 1.45 -12.57
C ALA A 37 15.36 2.05 -11.94
N LEU A 38 14.34 2.33 -12.75
CA LEU A 38 13.03 2.81 -12.29
C LEU A 38 12.40 1.83 -11.28
N LEU A 39 12.26 0.56 -11.66
CA LEU A 39 11.67 -0.46 -10.79
C LEU A 39 12.47 -0.66 -9.51
N SER A 40 13.81 -0.57 -9.57
CA SER A 40 14.66 -0.70 -8.39
C SER A 40 14.53 0.51 -7.44
N LEU A 41 14.31 1.72 -7.96
CA LEU A 41 14.03 2.90 -7.14
C LEU A 41 12.66 2.81 -6.47
N LEU A 42 11.62 2.42 -7.22
CA LEU A 42 10.28 2.21 -6.67
C LEU A 42 10.29 1.12 -5.60
N ALA A 43 11.07 0.06 -5.82
CA ALA A 43 11.30 -0.99 -4.84
C ALA A 43 11.94 -0.47 -3.55
N ALA A 44 12.96 0.39 -3.66
CA ALA A 44 13.59 1.01 -2.49
C ALA A 44 12.60 1.86 -1.68
N GLN A 45 11.75 2.65 -2.36
CA GLN A 45 10.71 3.46 -1.71
C GLN A 45 9.69 2.58 -0.96
N GLU A 46 9.30 1.43 -1.52
CA GLU A 46 8.38 0.49 -0.88
C GLU A 46 9.01 -0.14 0.38
N VAL A 47 10.31 -0.45 0.35
CA VAL A 47 11.02 -0.98 1.53
C VAL A 47 11.11 0.04 2.64
N GLU A 48 11.55 1.28 2.33
CA GLU A 48 11.75 2.31 3.34
C GLU A 48 10.45 2.85 3.92
N ARG A 49 9.45 3.12 3.06
CA ARG A 49 8.21 3.81 3.46
C ARG A 49 7.02 2.87 3.58
N GLY A 50 6.97 1.80 2.80
CA GLY A 50 5.80 0.92 2.71
C GLY A 50 5.49 0.20 4.02
N THR A 51 6.52 -0.23 4.76
CA THR A 51 6.32 -0.87 6.09
C THR A 51 5.78 0.13 7.11
N THR A 52 6.39 1.31 7.20
CA THR A 52 5.95 2.38 8.10
C THR A 52 4.52 2.83 7.77
N ALA A 53 4.19 2.97 6.50
CA ALA A 53 2.84 3.32 6.04
C ALA A 53 1.81 2.27 6.49
N ARG A 54 2.12 0.97 6.37
CA ARG A 54 1.23 -0.12 6.82
C ARG A 54 1.01 -0.13 8.33
N VAL A 55 2.06 0.05 9.13
CA VAL A 55 1.95 0.12 10.59
C VAL A 55 1.06 1.30 10.99
N TRP A 56 1.33 2.48 10.43
CA TRP A 56 0.52 3.67 10.68
C TRP A 56 -0.93 3.45 10.26
N GLU A 57 -1.16 2.87 9.09
CA GLU A 57 -2.50 2.69 8.55
C GLU A 57 -3.33 1.73 9.40
N ASN A 58 -2.75 0.61 9.82
CA ASN A 58 -3.44 -0.33 10.71
C ASN A 58 -3.84 0.35 12.02
N ALA A 59 -2.94 1.14 12.61
CA ALA A 59 -3.23 1.88 13.83
C ALA A 59 -4.32 2.94 13.63
N ALA A 60 -4.26 3.69 12.52
CA ALA A 60 -5.22 4.74 12.20
C ALA A 60 -6.63 4.18 11.96
N ILE A 61 -6.75 3.08 11.21
CA ILE A 61 -8.05 2.42 11.00
C ILE A 61 -8.58 1.84 12.32
N ALA A 62 -7.73 1.18 13.10
CA ALA A 62 -8.14 0.62 14.40
C ALA A 62 -8.65 1.70 15.35
N ALA A 63 -8.02 2.88 15.41
CA ALA A 63 -8.48 4.00 16.22
C ALA A 63 -9.89 4.47 15.81
N VAL A 64 -10.13 4.66 14.50
CA VAL A 64 -11.45 5.07 13.98
C VAL A 64 -12.53 4.03 14.28
N LEU A 65 -12.21 2.74 14.17
CA LEU A 65 -13.15 1.67 14.52
C LEU A 65 -13.45 1.64 16.02
N ALA A 66 -12.44 1.82 16.88
CA ALA A 66 -12.62 1.87 18.33
C ALA A 66 -13.50 3.04 18.76
N GLU A 67 -13.26 4.25 18.22
CA GLU A 67 -14.06 5.44 18.49
C GLU A 67 -15.52 5.31 18.01
N ALA A 68 -15.76 4.54 16.95
CA ALA A 68 -17.09 4.33 16.42
C ALA A 68 -17.92 3.31 17.21
N ALA A 69 -17.29 2.47 18.04
CA ALA A 69 -17.94 1.34 18.70
C ALA A 69 -19.11 1.75 19.60
N ASP A 70 -18.99 2.86 20.33
CA ASP A 70 -20.04 3.34 21.22
C ASP A 70 -21.32 3.75 20.47
N ALA A 71 -21.19 4.23 19.23
CA ALA A 71 -22.30 4.77 18.46
C ALA A 71 -22.86 3.79 17.42
N TYR A 72 -22.03 2.89 16.87
CA TYR A 72 -22.42 1.99 15.77
C TYR A 72 -22.34 0.49 16.16
N GLY A 73 -21.83 0.18 17.36
CA GLY A 73 -21.90 -1.15 17.96
C GLY A 73 -20.54 -1.75 18.33
N VAL A 74 -20.57 -2.63 19.34
CA VAL A 74 -19.39 -3.26 19.95
C VAL A 74 -18.52 -4.06 18.98
N GLN A 75 -19.08 -4.53 17.86
CA GLN A 75 -18.33 -5.24 16.82
C GLN A 75 -17.17 -4.41 16.24
N TYR A 76 -17.28 -3.08 16.25
CA TYR A 76 -16.19 -2.22 15.78
C TYR A 76 -15.02 -2.17 16.77
N ALA A 77 -15.26 -2.33 18.07
CA ALA A 77 -14.18 -2.51 19.06
C ALA A 77 -13.46 -3.85 18.88
N GLU A 78 -14.20 -4.92 18.57
CA GLU A 78 -13.60 -6.23 18.26
C GLU A 78 -12.73 -6.14 17.01
N LEU A 79 -13.21 -5.50 15.94
CA LEU A 79 -12.42 -5.26 14.73
C LEU A 79 -11.19 -4.39 15.00
N ALA A 80 -11.31 -3.35 15.82
CA ALA A 80 -10.18 -2.50 16.21
C ALA A 80 -9.08 -3.25 16.97
N SER A 81 -9.43 -4.35 17.65
CA SER A 81 -8.46 -5.20 18.35
C SER A 81 -7.63 -6.09 17.42
N ILE A 82 -7.98 -6.17 16.13
CA ILE A 82 -7.24 -6.95 15.14
C ILE A 82 -5.88 -6.28 14.88
N GLY A 83 -4.83 -6.88 15.45
CA GLY A 83 -3.44 -6.49 15.21
C GLY A 83 -2.69 -7.51 14.34
N PRO A 84 -1.54 -7.11 13.77
CA PRO A 84 -0.65 -8.05 13.11
C PRO A 84 0.00 -8.99 14.14
N THR A 85 0.22 -10.25 13.78
CA THR A 85 0.85 -11.26 14.66
C THR A 85 2.34 -10.98 14.90
N ASP A 86 2.98 -10.30 13.95
CA ASP A 86 4.38 -9.92 13.94
C ASP A 86 4.57 -8.74 12.96
N LEU A 87 5.80 -8.25 12.80
CA LEU A 87 6.10 -7.11 11.92
C LEU A 87 6.44 -7.51 10.48
N SER A 88 6.16 -8.76 10.06
CA SER A 88 6.30 -9.13 8.66
C SER A 88 5.26 -8.40 7.80
N LEU A 89 5.62 -8.11 6.54
CA LEU A 89 4.71 -7.48 5.59
C LEU A 89 3.42 -8.27 5.40
N GLU A 90 3.50 -9.60 5.41
CA GLU A 90 2.33 -10.46 5.27
C GLU A 90 1.38 -10.34 6.47
N ALA A 91 1.91 -10.32 7.69
CA ALA A 91 1.09 -10.12 8.89
C ALA A 91 0.44 -8.72 8.91
N LEU A 92 1.19 -7.69 8.53
CA LEU A 92 0.69 -6.33 8.39
C LEU A 92 -0.44 -6.23 7.35
N ASP A 93 -0.28 -6.88 6.20
CA ASP A 93 -1.29 -6.91 5.13
C ASP A 93 -2.55 -7.66 5.52
N ARG A 94 -2.42 -8.79 6.21
CA ARG A 94 -3.58 -9.55 6.71
C ARG A 94 -4.39 -8.72 7.71
N ALA A 95 -3.73 -8.06 8.66
CA ALA A 95 -4.40 -7.15 9.60
C ALA A 95 -5.05 -5.97 8.87
N ASN A 96 -4.34 -5.36 7.92
CA ASN A 96 -4.85 -4.25 7.12
C ASN A 96 -6.12 -4.63 6.33
N ALA A 97 -6.12 -5.80 5.70
CA ALA A 97 -7.27 -6.28 4.94
C ALA A 97 -8.51 -6.49 5.83
N ALA A 98 -8.33 -6.98 7.06
CA ALA A 98 -9.41 -7.13 8.01
C ALA A 98 -9.95 -5.76 8.48
N LEU A 99 -9.06 -4.85 8.88
CA LEU A 99 -9.39 -3.50 9.31
C LEU A 99 -10.09 -2.69 8.21
N ARG A 100 -9.63 -2.77 6.96
CA ARG A 100 -10.25 -2.09 5.81
C ARG A 100 -11.67 -2.57 5.54
N ARG A 101 -11.94 -3.87 5.68
CA ARG A 101 -13.32 -4.39 5.58
C ARG A 101 -14.21 -3.80 6.67
N GLY A 102 -13.69 -3.70 7.89
CA GLY A 102 -14.39 -3.02 9.00
C GLY A 102 -14.66 -1.55 8.72
N LEU A 103 -13.68 -0.83 8.17
CA LEU A 103 -13.81 0.59 7.84
C LEU A 103 -14.84 0.83 6.73
N ILE A 104 -14.90 -0.05 5.72
CA ILE A 104 -15.93 0.02 4.66
C ILE A 104 -17.32 -0.17 5.29
N ALA A 105 -17.52 -1.21 6.10
CA ALA A 105 -18.80 -1.45 6.76
C ALA A 105 -19.22 -0.30 7.70
N LEU A 106 -18.26 0.29 8.42
CA LEU A 106 -18.50 1.48 9.23
C LEU A 106 -18.92 2.66 8.35
N HIS A 107 -18.24 2.88 7.24
CA HIS A 107 -18.53 4.00 6.34
C HIS A 107 -19.92 3.84 5.71
N GLU A 108 -20.32 2.64 5.30
CA GLU A 108 -21.68 2.34 4.85
C GLU A 108 -22.72 2.70 5.91
N ALA A 109 -22.52 2.29 7.17
CA ALA A 109 -23.45 2.60 8.26
C ALA A 109 -23.50 4.11 8.59
N VAL A 110 -22.37 4.80 8.52
CA VAL A 110 -22.25 6.25 8.71
C VAL A 110 -23.01 7.02 7.63
N GLU A 111 -22.97 6.55 6.39
CA GLU A 111 -23.72 7.13 5.27
C GLU A 111 -25.23 6.92 5.44
N GLU A 112 -25.64 5.71 5.85
CA GLU A 112 -27.05 5.41 6.14
C GLU A 112 -27.60 6.27 7.30
N ALA A 113 -26.79 6.51 8.33
CA ALA A 113 -27.14 7.37 9.46
C ALA A 113 -27.05 8.89 9.16
N ALA A 114 -26.56 9.26 7.97
CA ALA A 114 -26.26 10.65 7.59
C ALA A 114 -25.35 11.41 8.59
N ASP A 115 -24.41 10.70 9.23
CA ASP A 115 -23.43 11.27 10.16
C ASP A 115 -22.29 11.97 9.39
N LEU A 116 -22.57 13.21 8.98
CA LEU A 116 -21.65 14.02 8.18
C LEU A 116 -20.26 14.26 8.83
N PRO A 117 -20.15 14.52 10.15
CA PRO A 117 -18.86 14.65 10.80
C PRO A 117 -17.98 13.40 10.62
N ARG A 118 -18.53 12.22 10.89
CA ARG A 118 -17.77 10.97 10.80
C ARG A 118 -17.47 10.58 9.36
N HIS A 119 -18.42 10.80 8.44
CA HIS A 119 -18.20 10.62 7.01
C HIS A 119 -16.97 11.40 6.53
N ARG A 120 -16.88 12.70 6.88
CA ARG A 120 -15.74 13.55 6.50
C ARG A 120 -14.42 13.07 7.11
N ALA A 121 -14.45 12.59 8.36
CA ALA A 121 -13.27 12.03 9.00
C ALA A 121 -12.77 10.78 8.26
N ILE A 122 -13.66 9.87 7.86
CA ILE A 122 -13.31 8.66 7.11
C ILE A 122 -12.76 9.02 5.71
N ILE A 123 -13.38 9.97 5.00
CA ILE A 123 -12.88 10.45 3.71
C ILE A 123 -11.49 11.10 3.87
N GLY A 124 -11.28 11.89 4.92
CA GLY A 124 -9.97 12.46 5.25
C GLY A 124 -8.91 11.39 5.47
N LEU A 125 -9.26 10.34 6.22
CA LEU A 125 -8.39 9.19 6.44
C LEU A 125 -8.02 8.50 5.12
N TYR A 126 -8.96 8.30 4.19
CA TYR A 126 -8.64 7.73 2.88
C TYR A 126 -7.63 8.58 2.09
N GLY A 127 -7.75 9.90 2.15
CA GLY A 127 -6.77 10.81 1.55
C GLY A 127 -5.38 10.65 2.18
N GLU A 128 -5.31 10.59 3.50
CA GLU A 128 -4.07 10.37 4.24
C GLU A 128 -3.42 9.02 3.94
N MET A 129 -4.22 7.96 3.79
CA MET A 129 -3.76 6.62 3.40
C MET A 129 -3.19 6.62 1.99
N ALA A 130 -3.84 7.31 1.05
CA ALA A 130 -3.37 7.44 -0.32
C ALA A 130 -2.04 8.20 -0.39
N GLU A 131 -1.92 9.32 0.32
CA GLU A 131 -0.71 10.14 0.33
C GLU A 131 0.49 9.36 0.88
N ARG A 132 0.32 8.62 1.99
CA ARG A 132 1.39 7.83 2.60
C ARG A 132 1.84 6.64 1.76
N ARG A 133 0.98 6.14 0.87
CA ARG A 133 1.30 5.07 -0.09
C ARG A 133 1.79 5.60 -1.44
N ARG A 134 1.93 6.92 -1.61
CA ARG A 134 2.40 7.48 -2.88
C ARG A 134 3.83 7.03 -3.15
N LEU A 135 4.05 6.54 -4.36
CA LEU A 135 5.38 6.32 -4.90
C LEU A 135 5.73 7.52 -5.80
N ASP A 136 6.93 8.05 -5.61
CA ASP A 136 7.40 9.21 -6.34
C ASP A 136 8.19 8.73 -7.56
N LEU A 137 7.70 9.06 -8.75
CA LEU A 137 8.37 8.70 -9.98
C LEU A 137 9.68 9.49 -10.11
N PRO A 138 10.81 8.84 -10.42
CA PRO A 138 12.01 9.57 -10.79
C PRO A 138 11.78 10.36 -12.08
N PRO A 139 12.59 11.41 -12.33
CA PRO A 139 12.59 12.08 -13.61
C PRO A 139 12.86 11.03 -14.70
N LEU A 140 11.88 10.83 -15.59
CA LEU A 140 12.04 9.92 -16.71
C LEU A 140 13.05 10.55 -17.68
N PRO A 141 13.99 9.77 -18.25
CA PRO A 141 14.92 10.30 -19.24
C PRO A 141 14.11 10.93 -20.39
N ALA A 142 14.47 12.17 -20.75
CA ALA A 142 13.87 12.86 -21.88
C ALA A 142 14.03 11.99 -23.15
N ARG A 143 12.96 11.87 -23.93
CA ARG A 143 13.00 11.23 -25.25
C ARG A 143 13.92 11.98 -26.20
#